data_AF-A0A970LKK7-F1
#
_entry.id   AF-A0A970LKK7-F1
#
_cell.length_a   1.000
_cell.length_b   1.000
_cell.length_c   1.000
_cell.angle_alpha   90.00
_cell.angle_beta   90.00
_cell.angle_gamma   90.00
#
_symmetry.space_group_name_H-M   'P 1'
#
loop_
_entity.id
_entity.type
_entity.pdbx_description
1 polymer ?
#
loop_
_entity_poly.entity_id
_entity_poly.type
_entity_poly.pdbx_seq_one_letter_code
_entity_poly.pdbx_strand_id
1 'polypeptide(L)'
;MKQIERFLNSQIYPLITAILAFVAWYFKGDLIMVNYGIITGFLVIITVILAFFKDTKHVIPLALGLMFMINIEQIGLTEIREFSIVYIVFGLSIIGLAVHFLRFKHKFKFDWMTLSFLLIAVTYVIPMVYMPYSNTSLVISFFGFVYVILYLFFKNTSTARAEQIKLIFSMLHLLS
;
A
#
# COMPACT_ATOMS: atom_id res chain seq x y z
N MET A 1 21.60 -5.26 9.53
CA MET A 1 20.88 -5.91 8.40
C MET A 1 20.34 -7.29 8.78
N LYS A 2 21.18 -8.31 9.05
CA LYS A 2 20.71 -9.69 9.34
C LYS A 2 19.68 -9.82 10.48
N GLN A 3 19.83 -9.06 11.56
CA GLN A 3 18.87 -9.08 12.68
C GLN A 3 17.50 -8.47 12.30
N ILE A 4 17.51 -7.35 11.56
CA ILE A 4 16.29 -6.70 11.05
C ILE A 4 15.58 -7.63 10.08
N GLU A 5 16.32 -8.27 9.17
CA GLU A 5 15.77 -9.26 8.24
C GLU A 5 15.14 -10.46 8.97
N ARG A 6 15.78 -10.93 10.04
CA ARG A 6 15.22 -12.00 10.88
C ARG A 6 13.92 -11.57 11.56
N PHE A 7 13.84 -10.34 12.04
CA PHE A 7 12.62 -9.78 12.60
C PHE A 7 11.50 -9.67 11.54
N LEU A 8 11.80 -9.11 10.36
CA LEU A 8 10.84 -8.95 9.26
C LEU A 8 10.32 -10.30 8.72
N ASN A 9 11.11 -11.37 8.84
CA ASN A 9 10.69 -12.74 8.49
C ASN A 9 9.93 -13.47 9.61
N SER A 10 9.85 -12.90 10.82
CA SER A 10 9.15 -13.52 11.95
C SER A 10 7.63 -13.34 11.85
N GLN A 11 6.86 -14.21 12.52
CA GLN A 11 5.40 -14.06 12.66
C GLN A 11 5.00 -12.90 13.59
N ILE A 12 5.95 -12.39 14.38
CA ILE A 12 5.73 -11.29 15.32
C ILE A 12 5.58 -9.97 14.56
N TYR A 13 6.33 -9.80 13.46
CA TYR A 13 6.26 -8.60 12.63
C TYR A 13 4.84 -8.29 12.11
N PRO A 14 4.14 -9.20 11.39
CA PRO A 14 2.79 -8.94 10.93
C PRO A 14 1.81 -8.70 12.10
N LEU A 15 1.99 -9.37 13.24
CA LEU A 15 1.17 -9.15 14.43
C LEU A 15 1.34 -7.72 14.97
N ILE A 16 2.58 -7.23 15.11
CA ILE A 16 2.85 -5.86 15.54
C ILE A 16 2.23 -4.86 14.56
N THR A 17 2.36 -5.10 13.25
CA THR A 17 1.75 -4.20 12.26
C THR A 17 0.23 -4.18 12.35
N ALA A 18 -0.42 -5.32 12.64
CA ALA A 18 -1.86 -5.40 12.81
C ALA A 18 -2.32 -4.68 14.09
N ILE A 19 -1.60 -4.84 15.20
CA ILE A 19 -1.87 -4.12 16.45
C ILE A 19 -1.73 -2.61 16.25
N LEU A 20 -0.67 -2.15 15.59
CA LEU A 20 -0.46 -0.72 15.30
C LEU A 20 -1.55 -0.17 14.38
N ALA A 21 -1.95 -0.93 13.35
CA ALA A 21 -3.05 -0.54 12.48
C ALA A 21 -4.38 -0.45 13.25
N PHE A 22 -4.66 -1.39 14.15
CA PHE A 22 -5.82 -1.34 15.03
C PHE A 22 -5.79 -0.13 15.97
N VAL A 23 -4.66 0.14 16.62
CA VAL A 23 -4.48 1.32 17.48
C VAL A 23 -4.74 2.60 16.71
N ALA A 24 -4.18 2.73 15.52
CA ALA A 24 -4.41 3.90 14.65
C ALA A 24 -5.87 4.01 14.21
N TRP A 25 -6.51 2.90 13.90
CA TRP A 25 -7.93 2.88 13.55
C TRP A 25 -8.83 3.19 14.75
N TYR A 26 -8.47 2.78 15.96
CA TYR A 26 -9.24 3.04 17.19
C TYR A 26 -9.18 4.53 17.59
N PHE A 27 -8.00 5.15 17.52
CA PHE A 27 -7.79 6.55 17.91
C PHE A 27 -8.20 7.53 16.79
N LYS A 28 -9.50 7.66 16.54
CA LYS A 28 -10.11 8.70 15.69
C LYS A 28 -10.57 9.91 16.54
N GLY A 29 -10.64 11.11 15.96
CA GLY A 29 -11.09 12.33 16.66
C GLY A 29 -9.94 13.07 17.35
N ASP A 30 -10.04 13.33 18.66
CA ASP A 30 -9.09 14.20 19.41
C ASP A 30 -7.63 13.71 19.37
N LEU A 31 -7.40 12.43 19.09
CA LEU A 31 -6.08 11.80 19.01
C LEU A 31 -5.63 11.52 17.57
N ILE A 32 -6.14 12.28 16.59
CA ILE A 32 -5.84 12.07 15.16
C ILE A 32 -4.34 12.16 14.82
N MET A 33 -3.55 12.89 15.61
CA MET A 33 -2.09 12.93 15.44
C MET A 33 -1.43 11.56 15.64
N VAL A 34 -2.00 10.69 16.49
CA VAL A 34 -1.51 9.32 16.70
C VAL A 34 -1.72 8.49 15.43
N ASN A 35 -2.91 8.59 14.82
CA ASN A 35 -3.21 7.96 13.54
C ASN A 35 -2.22 8.43 12.46
N TYR A 36 -2.00 9.75 12.34
CA TYR A 36 -1.06 10.32 11.37
C TYR A 36 0.39 9.89 11.60
N GLY A 37 0.82 9.81 12.86
CA GLY A 37 2.16 9.33 13.22
C GLY A 37 2.36 7.87 12.80
N ILE A 38 1.35 7.02 13.00
CA ILE A 38 1.41 5.60 12.61
C ILE A 38 1.39 5.44 11.09
N ILE A 39 0.51 6.16 10.37
CA ILE A 39 0.49 6.15 8.89
C ILE A 39 1.85 6.60 8.34
N THR A 40 2.38 7.71 8.84
CA THR A 40 3.68 8.24 8.42
C THR A 40 4.80 7.25 8.71
N GLY A 41 4.80 6.65 9.91
CA GLY A 41 5.75 5.61 10.29
C GLY A 41 5.70 4.39 9.36
N PHE A 42 4.50 3.95 8.98
CA PHE A 42 4.32 2.83 8.05
C PHE A 42 4.90 3.17 6.68
N LEU A 43 4.60 4.35 6.12
CA LEU A 43 5.13 4.77 4.83
C LEU A 43 6.66 4.92 4.83
N VAL A 44 7.25 5.44 5.91
CA VAL A 44 8.72 5.49 6.08
C VAL A 44 9.31 4.08 6.11
N ILE A 45 8.73 3.17 6.89
CA ILE A 45 9.21 1.79 6.98
C ILE A 45 9.08 1.08 5.63
N ILE A 46 7.97 1.28 4.91
CA ILE A 46 7.79 0.78 3.54
C ILE A 46 8.92 1.28 2.64
N THR A 47 9.21 2.58 2.67
CA THR A 47 10.28 3.19 1.85
C THR A 47 11.63 2.57 2.16
N VAL A 48 11.95 2.38 3.45
CA VAL A 48 13.19 1.74 3.90
C VAL A 48 13.24 0.28 3.44
N ILE A 49 12.15 -0.48 3.58
CA ILE A 49 12.09 -1.87 3.14
C ILE A 49 12.35 -1.96 1.63
N LEU A 50 11.65 -1.15 0.84
CA LEU A 50 11.81 -1.09 -0.61
C LEU A 50 13.23 -0.71 -1.01
N ALA A 51 13.85 0.25 -0.32
CA ALA A 51 15.20 0.69 -0.63
C ALA A 51 16.24 -0.39 -0.34
N PHE A 52 16.12 -1.14 0.76
CA PHE A 52 17.19 -1.99 1.30
C PHE A 52 17.01 -3.50 1.11
N PHE A 53 15.79 -3.99 0.98
CA PHE A 53 15.48 -5.42 0.92
C PHE A 53 15.02 -5.80 -0.48
N LYS A 54 15.53 -6.93 -0.98
CA LYS A 54 15.17 -7.44 -2.31
C LYS A 54 13.76 -8.01 -2.35
N ASP A 55 13.30 -8.59 -1.25
CA ASP A 55 11.98 -9.20 -1.13
C ASP A 55 10.97 -8.22 -0.55
N THR A 56 9.94 -7.91 -1.33
CA THR A 56 8.92 -6.92 -0.96
C THR A 56 7.78 -7.50 -0.12
N LYS A 57 7.82 -8.80 0.22
CA LYS A 57 6.79 -9.41 1.09
C LYS A 57 6.61 -8.69 2.42
N HIS A 58 7.66 -8.05 2.93
CA HIS A 58 7.63 -7.33 4.21
C HIS A 58 6.84 -6.01 4.14
N VAL A 59 6.58 -5.50 2.93
CA VAL A 59 5.70 -4.34 2.71
C VAL A 59 4.23 -4.72 2.87
N ILE A 60 3.86 -5.98 2.59
CA ILE A 60 2.46 -6.42 2.55
C ILE A 60 1.72 -6.18 3.89
N PRO A 61 2.26 -6.56 5.07
CA PRO A 61 1.59 -6.28 6.34
C PRO A 61 1.33 -4.79 6.58
N LEU A 62 2.28 -3.93 6.23
CA LEU A 62 2.15 -2.48 6.37
C LEU A 62 1.12 -1.92 5.40
N ALA A 63 1.16 -2.34 4.13
CA ALA A 63 0.21 -1.92 3.10
C ALA A 63 -1.22 -2.32 3.47
N LEU A 64 -1.43 -3.55 3.95
CA LEU A 64 -2.73 -4.00 4.44
C LEU A 64 -3.16 -3.20 5.67
N GLY A 65 -2.27 -2.96 6.64
CA GLY A 65 -2.57 -2.10 7.78
C GLY A 65 -3.01 -0.69 7.37
N LEU A 66 -2.35 -0.07 6.39
CA LEU A 66 -2.75 1.23 5.83
C LEU A 66 -4.16 1.19 5.23
N MET A 67 -4.50 0.14 4.49
CA MET A 67 -5.85 -0.02 3.92
C MET A 67 -6.94 -0.07 5.00
N PHE A 68 -6.68 -0.75 6.12
CA PHE A 68 -7.63 -0.78 7.25
C PHE A 68 -7.73 0.56 7.97
N MET A 69 -6.62 1.31 8.09
CA MET A 69 -6.61 2.63 8.72
C MET A 69 -7.35 3.70 7.92
N ILE A 70 -7.30 3.63 6.57
CA ILE A 70 -7.90 4.63 5.66
C ILE A 70 -9.44 4.48 5.55
N ASN A 71 -10.03 3.43 6.11
CA ASN A 71 -11.48 3.27 6.19
C ASN A 71 -12.10 4.18 7.27
N ILE A 72 -12.10 5.49 6.98
CA ILE A 72 -12.74 6.53 7.78
C ILE A 72 -13.69 7.27 6.87
N GLU A 73 -14.99 7.20 7.17
CA GLU A 73 -16.10 7.77 6.38
C GLU A 73 -16.08 9.31 6.29
N GLN A 74 -15.02 9.98 6.77
CA GLN A 74 -14.92 11.44 6.90
C GLN A 74 -13.52 11.96 6.55
N ILE A 75 -12.97 11.60 5.38
CA ILE A 75 -11.85 12.38 4.81
C ILE A 75 -12.48 13.46 3.93
N GLY A 76 -12.82 14.60 4.54
CA GLY A 76 -13.24 15.79 3.83
C GLY A 76 -12.08 16.44 3.07
N LEU A 77 -12.41 17.15 1.98
CA LEU A 77 -11.45 17.96 1.20
C LEU A 77 -10.72 19.03 2.02
N THR A 78 -11.24 19.36 3.20
CA THR A 78 -10.65 20.29 4.17
C THR A 78 -9.51 19.67 4.96
N GLU A 79 -9.62 18.42 5.43
CA GLU A 79 -8.50 17.78 6.14
C GLU A 79 -7.35 17.54 5.17
N ILE A 80 -7.63 17.22 3.88
CA ILE A 80 -6.68 17.04 2.77
C ILE A 80 -5.63 18.16 2.69
N ARG A 81 -5.91 19.39 3.14
CA ARG A 81 -4.93 20.48 3.15
C ARG A 81 -3.89 20.42 4.27
N GLU A 82 -4.18 19.79 5.40
CA GLU A 82 -3.25 19.67 6.54
C GLU A 82 -2.26 18.49 6.40
N PHE A 83 -2.51 17.57 5.44
CA PHE A 83 -1.71 16.36 5.20
C PHE A 83 -0.36 16.56 4.48
N SER A 84 0.23 17.76 4.51
CA SER A 84 1.46 18.07 3.75
C SER A 84 2.59 17.05 3.96
N ILE A 85 2.82 16.59 5.19
CA ILE A 85 3.86 15.60 5.50
C ILE A 85 3.50 14.19 5.00
N VAL A 86 2.24 13.80 5.09
CA VAL A 86 1.78 12.48 4.61
C VAL A 86 1.93 12.41 3.09
N TYR A 87 1.66 13.50 2.35
CA TYR A 87 1.92 13.54 0.91
C TYR A 87 3.40 13.46 0.56
N ILE A 88 4.27 14.15 1.31
CA ILE A 88 5.72 14.05 1.11
C ILE A 88 6.19 12.62 1.31
N VAL A 89 5.74 11.98 2.40
CA VAL A 89 6.16 10.62 2.74
C VAL A 89 5.52 9.57 1.81
N PHE A 90 4.29 9.79 1.34
CA PHE A 90 3.68 9.00 0.28
C PHE A 90 4.48 9.13 -1.03
N GLY A 91 4.89 10.34 -1.40
CA GLY A 91 5.79 10.59 -2.53
C GLY A 91 7.12 9.85 -2.37
N LEU A 92 7.71 9.84 -1.17
CA LEU A 92 8.89 9.04 -0.86
C LEU A 92 8.64 7.54 -1.01
N SER A 93 7.44 7.06 -0.69
CA SER A 93 7.08 5.64 -0.87
C SER A 93 7.06 5.24 -2.34
N ILE A 94 6.54 6.13 -3.20
CA ILE A 94 6.57 5.97 -4.67
C ILE A 94 8.02 5.98 -5.17
N ILE A 95 8.83 6.92 -4.70
CA ILE A 95 10.28 6.94 -5.01
C ILE A 95 10.94 5.64 -4.54
N GLY A 96 10.55 5.10 -3.39
CA GLY A 96 11.01 3.82 -2.86
C GLY A 96 10.73 2.67 -3.82
N LEU A 97 9.56 2.62 -4.46
CA LEU A 97 9.24 1.63 -5.50
C LEU A 97 10.18 1.76 -6.70
N ALA A 98 10.41 2.99 -7.17
CA ALA A 98 11.32 3.25 -8.28
C ALA A 98 12.77 2.86 -7.95
N VAL A 99 13.26 3.24 -6.76
CA VAL A 99 14.59 2.87 -6.26
C VAL A 99 14.74 1.37 -6.16
N HIS A 100 13.74 0.66 -5.61
CA HIS A 100 13.74 -0.79 -5.52
C HIS A 100 13.90 -1.43 -6.90
N PHE A 101 13.13 -0.95 -7.87
CA PHE A 101 13.17 -1.47 -9.23
C PHE A 101 14.54 -1.25 -9.89
N LEU A 102 15.08 -0.03 -9.80
CA LEU A 102 16.39 0.32 -10.34
C LEU A 102 17.53 -0.46 -9.68
N ARG A 103 17.50 -0.61 -8.35
CA ARG A 103 18.54 -1.27 -7.56
C ARG A 103 18.60 -2.77 -7.84
N PHE A 104 17.45 -3.44 -7.78
CA PHE A 104 17.40 -4.91 -7.86
C PHE A 104 17.18 -5.44 -9.28
N LYS A 105 16.98 -4.55 -10.26
CA LYS A 105 16.89 -4.85 -11.71
C LYS A 105 15.91 -5.99 -12.01
N HIS A 106 14.73 -5.93 -11.39
CA HIS A 106 13.70 -6.95 -11.58
C HIS A 106 13.20 -6.97 -13.02
N LYS A 107 12.98 -8.17 -13.57
CA LYS A 107 12.37 -8.36 -14.90
C LYS A 107 10.89 -8.62 -14.71
N PHE A 108 10.04 -7.86 -15.39
CA PHE A 108 8.59 -8.07 -15.34
C PHE A 108 8.20 -9.34 -16.09
N LYS A 109 7.51 -10.24 -15.39
CA LYS A 109 6.84 -11.40 -15.99
C LYS A 109 5.33 -11.17 -16.02
N PHE A 110 4.80 -11.11 -17.24
CA PHE A 110 3.37 -11.05 -17.50
C PHE A 110 2.76 -12.45 -17.40
N ASP A 111 1.56 -12.52 -16.84
CA ASP A 111 0.75 -13.74 -16.79
C ASP A 111 -0.73 -13.42 -17.06
N TRP A 112 -1.56 -14.47 -17.04
CA TRP A 112 -3.00 -14.36 -17.23
C TRP A 112 -3.67 -13.40 -16.27
N MET A 113 -3.23 -13.38 -15.01
CA MET A 113 -3.82 -12.49 -14.02
C MET A 113 -3.41 -11.03 -14.23
N THR A 114 -2.22 -10.78 -14.79
CA THR A 114 -1.84 -9.44 -15.30
C THR A 114 -2.82 -8.99 -16.39
N LEU A 115 -3.18 -9.88 -17.31
CA LEU A 115 -4.12 -9.58 -18.38
C LEU A 115 -5.51 -9.24 -17.81
N SER A 116 -5.99 -9.98 -16.81
CA SER A 116 -7.26 -9.68 -16.13
C SER A 116 -7.25 -8.28 -15.51
N PHE A 117 -6.19 -7.92 -14.77
CA PHE A 117 -6.08 -6.57 -14.21
C PHE A 117 -5.98 -5.49 -15.30
N LEU A 118 -5.31 -5.77 -16.41
CA LEU A 118 -5.23 -4.84 -17.54
C LEU A 118 -6.60 -4.61 -18.18
N LEU A 119 -7.40 -5.67 -18.38
CA LEU A 119 -8.76 -5.56 -18.89
C LEU A 119 -9.66 -4.76 -17.94
N ILE A 120 -9.54 -4.99 -16.64
CA ILE A 120 -10.22 -4.19 -15.62
C ILE A 120 -9.81 -2.72 -15.73
N ALA A 121 -8.51 -2.42 -15.83
CA ALA A 121 -8.00 -1.06 -15.98
C ALA A 121 -8.54 -0.36 -17.24
N VAL A 122 -8.59 -1.05 -18.37
CA VAL A 122 -9.19 -0.53 -19.60
C VAL A 122 -10.68 -0.25 -19.41
N THR A 123 -11.40 -1.11 -18.69
CA THR A 123 -12.82 -0.91 -18.38
C THR A 123 -13.06 0.41 -17.63
N TYR A 124 -12.16 0.80 -16.74
CA TYR A 124 -12.23 2.10 -16.05
C TYR A 124 -12.02 3.32 -16.97
N VAL A 125 -11.48 3.14 -18.17
CA VAL A 125 -11.31 4.23 -19.17
C VAL A 125 -12.52 4.36 -20.08
N ILE A 126 -13.28 3.28 -20.32
CA ILE A 126 -14.44 3.28 -21.23
C ILE A 126 -15.44 4.41 -20.91
N PRO A 127 -15.78 4.71 -19.64
CA PRO A 127 -16.66 5.83 -19.30
C PRO A 127 -16.21 7.18 -19.85
N MET A 128 -14.91 7.40 -20.05
CA MET A 128 -14.39 8.67 -20.59
C MET A 128 -14.81 8.91 -22.05
N VAL A 129 -15.27 7.89 -22.77
CA VAL A 129 -15.71 8.01 -24.16
C VAL A 129 -17.12 8.60 -24.27
N TYR A 130 -17.99 8.32 -23.29
CA TYR A 130 -19.42 8.67 -23.36
C TYR A 130 -19.93 9.51 -22.18
N MET A 131 -19.16 9.68 -21.11
CA MET A 131 -19.48 10.58 -20.00
C MET A 131 -18.79 11.95 -20.17
N PRO A 132 -19.39 13.04 -19.64
CA PRO A 132 -18.74 14.33 -19.59
C PRO A 132 -17.39 14.26 -18.85
N TYR A 133 -16.40 14.97 -19.38
CA TYR A 133 -15.09 15.05 -18.75
C TYR A 133 -15.17 15.69 -17.37
N SER A 134 -14.53 15.08 -16.38
CA SER A 134 -14.25 15.69 -15.09
C SER A 134 -12.87 15.24 -14.60
N ASN A 135 -12.20 16.10 -13.81
CA ASN A 135 -10.91 15.77 -13.21
C ASN A 135 -11.02 14.51 -12.33
N THR A 136 -12.14 14.36 -11.61
CA THR A 136 -12.43 13.19 -10.78
C THR A 136 -12.52 11.92 -11.62
N SER A 137 -13.27 11.94 -12.72
CA SER A 137 -13.42 10.80 -13.63
C SER A 137 -12.07 10.41 -14.23
N LEU A 138 -11.24 11.38 -14.65
CA LEU A 138 -9.89 11.12 -15.16
C LEU A 138 -9.03 10.41 -14.11
N VAL A 139 -9.00 10.91 -12.87
CA VAL A 139 -8.21 10.31 -11.79
C VAL A 139 -8.64 8.87 -11.54
N ILE A 140 -9.95 8.61 -11.41
CA ILE A 140 -10.50 7.27 -11.21
C ILE A 140 -10.12 6.33 -12.37
N SER A 141 -10.17 6.80 -13.61
CA SER A 141 -9.78 6.01 -14.77
C SER A 141 -8.30 5.59 -14.73
N PHE A 142 -7.41 6.45 -14.26
CA PHE A 142 -5.99 6.13 -14.11
C PHE A 142 -5.69 5.20 -12.91
N PHE A 143 -6.53 5.19 -11.87
CA PHE A 143 -6.37 4.27 -10.73
C PHE A 143 -6.36 2.79 -11.16
N GLY A 144 -7.11 2.43 -12.20
CA GLY A 144 -7.06 1.08 -12.78
C GLY A 144 -5.64 0.66 -13.18
N PHE A 145 -4.88 1.54 -13.84
CA PHE A 145 -3.50 1.25 -14.24
C PHE A 145 -2.53 1.25 -13.06
N VAL A 146 -2.78 2.08 -12.04
CA VAL A 146 -2.01 2.04 -10.79
C VAL A 146 -2.09 0.65 -10.16
N TYR A 147 -3.28 0.04 -10.12
CA TYR A 147 -3.43 -1.33 -9.62
C TYR A 147 -2.66 -2.36 -10.45
N VAL A 148 -2.65 -2.24 -11.78
CA VAL A 148 -1.87 -3.13 -12.65
C VAL A 148 -0.37 -3.01 -12.36
N ILE A 149 0.13 -1.78 -12.23
CA ILE A 149 1.55 -1.52 -11.94
C ILE A 149 1.94 -2.09 -10.58
N LEU A 150 1.13 -1.83 -9.54
CA LEU A 150 1.38 -2.37 -8.20
C LEU A 150 1.32 -3.90 -8.18
N TYR A 151 0.34 -4.50 -8.86
CA TYR A 151 0.24 -5.95 -8.99
C TYR A 151 1.49 -6.53 -9.65
N LEU A 152 1.91 -5.99 -10.79
CA LEU A 152 3.12 -6.41 -11.48
C LEU A 152 4.36 -6.23 -10.61
N PHE A 153 4.45 -5.11 -9.88
CA PHE A 153 5.55 -4.85 -8.96
C PHE A 153 5.63 -5.94 -7.89
N PHE A 154 4.57 -6.14 -7.11
CA PHE A 154 4.59 -7.11 -6.01
C PHE A 154 4.73 -8.55 -6.49
N LYS A 155 4.08 -8.92 -7.59
CA LYS A 155 4.23 -10.26 -8.17
C LYS A 155 5.68 -10.59 -8.54
N ASN A 156 6.43 -9.61 -9.04
CA ASN A 156 7.80 -9.85 -9.50
C ASN A 156 8.87 -9.63 -8.42
N THR A 157 8.49 -9.07 -7.27
CA THR A 157 9.44 -8.69 -6.20
C THR A 157 9.17 -9.37 -4.85
N SER A 158 7.99 -9.94 -4.65
CA SER A 158 7.57 -10.56 -3.40
C SER A 158 7.67 -12.08 -3.47
N THR A 159 8.22 -12.72 -2.43
CA THR A 159 8.13 -14.18 -2.24
C THR A 159 7.00 -14.61 -1.30
N ALA A 160 6.08 -13.68 -0.97
CA ALA A 160 4.98 -13.94 -0.05
C ALA A 160 4.13 -15.12 -0.50
N ARG A 161 3.81 -16.01 0.43
CA ARG A 161 2.89 -17.13 0.21
C ARG A 161 1.46 -16.72 0.53
N ALA A 162 0.49 -17.32 -0.15
CA ALA A 162 -0.94 -17.05 0.08
C ALA A 162 -1.36 -17.27 1.55
N GLU A 163 -0.75 -18.25 2.22
CA GLU A 163 -0.97 -18.52 3.65
C GLU A 163 -0.57 -17.35 4.56
N GLN A 164 0.54 -16.67 4.25
CA GLN A 164 1.00 -15.51 5.01
C GLN A 164 0.05 -14.32 4.81
N ILE A 165 -0.41 -14.12 3.58
CA ILE A 165 -1.40 -13.07 3.27
C ILE A 165 -2.72 -13.37 3.99
N LYS A 166 -3.20 -14.62 3.96
CA LYS A 166 -4.39 -15.05 4.70
C LYS A 166 -4.26 -14.82 6.21
N LEU A 167 -3.11 -15.14 6.80
CA LEU A 167 -2.84 -14.92 8.22
C LEU A 167 -2.91 -13.43 8.58
N ILE A 168 -2.32 -12.56 7.77
CA ILE A 168 -2.37 -11.11 8.01
C ILE A 168 -3.80 -10.60 7.90
N PHE A 169 -4.54 -11.04 6.87
CA PHE A 169 -5.94 -10.68 6.70
C PHE A 169 -6.81 -11.15 7.87
N SER A 170 -6.62 -12.38 8.35
CA SER A 170 -7.39 -12.88 9.49
C SER A 170 -7.05 -12.14 10.78
N MET A 171 -5.78 -11.79 11.01
CA MET A 171 -5.37 -10.97 12.15
C MET A 171 -6.00 -9.57 12.10
N LEU A 172 -6.00 -8.91 10.95
CA LEU A 172 -6.62 -7.60 10.79
C LEU A 172 -8.13 -7.66 10.97
N HIS A 173 -8.79 -8.69 10.41
CA HIS A 173 -10.24 -8.87 10.54
C HIS A 173 -10.70 -9.21 11.96
N LEU A 174 -9.89 -9.95 12.74
CA LEU A 174 -10.19 -10.22 14.15
C LEU A 174 -10.06 -8.97 15.04
N LEU A 175 -9.30 -7.98 14.59
CA LEU A 175 -9.04 -6.76 15.35
C LEU A 175 -9.95 -5.59 14.95
N SER A 176 -10.48 -5.56 13.72
CA SER A 176 -11.40 -4.52 13.22
C SER A 176 -12.86 -4.86 13.40
#